data_AF-A0A928MJD3-F1
#
_entry.id   AF-A0A928MJD3-F1
#
_cell.length_a   1.000
_cell.length_b   1.000
_cell.length_c   1.000
_cell.angle_alpha   90.00
_cell.angle_beta   90.00
_cell.angle_gamma   90.00
#
_symmetry.space_group_name_H-M   'P 1'
#
loop_
_entity.id
_entity.type
_entity.pdbx_description
1 polymer ?
#
loop_
_entity_poly.entity_id
_entity_poly.type
_entity_poly.pdbx_seq_one_letter_code
_entity_poly.pdbx_strand_id
1 'polypeptide(L)'
;MRKEEEHQETLNGRAEQWRGSLEELEGRYPGLQFTEGLRRPALKELLRAGVDFASALEVACLPEIRAYLEEEAARRAAERLAQNAARAKENAVAAAGTAAYPSGTHAMTKKDRDEIVRRVLAGEEIRL
;
A
#
# COMPACT_ATOMS: atom_id res chain seq x y z
N MET A 1 -11.38 50.45 20.07
CA MET A 1 -10.62 50.33 18.82
C MET A 1 -9.49 49.31 18.97
N ARG A 2 -8.48 49.50 19.84
CA ARG A 2 -7.35 48.56 19.99
C ARG A 2 -7.70 47.07 20.22
N LYS A 3 -8.70 46.77 21.06
CA LYS A 3 -9.17 45.38 21.30
C LYS A 3 -9.84 44.72 20.09
N GLU A 4 -10.44 45.52 19.21
CA GLU A 4 -11.09 45.05 17.99
C GLU A 4 -10.02 44.66 16.95
N GLU A 5 -8.98 45.49 16.84
CA GLU A 5 -7.83 45.26 15.96
C GLU A 5 -7.04 44.02 16.40
N GLU A 6 -6.72 43.90 17.69
CA GLU A 6 -6.05 42.72 18.27
C GLU A 6 -6.88 41.44 18.06
N HIS A 7 -8.20 41.51 18.23
CA HIS A 7 -9.07 40.36 17.95
C HIS A 7 -9.04 39.98 16.47
N GLN A 8 -9.12 40.97 15.58
CA GLN A 8 -9.10 40.74 14.13
C GLN A 8 -7.78 40.13 13.67
N GLU A 9 -6.65 40.57 14.21
CA GLU A 9 -5.33 39.99 13.93
C GLU A 9 -5.25 38.53 14.36
N THR A 10 -5.75 38.17 15.55
CA THR A 10 -5.76 36.78 16.01
C THR A 10 -6.64 35.86 15.17
N LEU A 11 -7.77 36.37 14.67
CA LEU A 11 -8.66 35.63 13.77
C LEU A 11 -8.01 35.42 12.41
N ASN A 12 -7.36 36.44 11.85
CA ASN A 12 -6.67 36.35 10.58
C ASN A 12 -5.53 35.31 10.64
N GLY A 13 -4.70 35.34 11.69
CA GLY A 13 -3.61 34.37 11.85
C GLY A 13 -4.10 32.93 11.94
N ARG A 14 -5.21 32.67 12.64
CA ARG A 14 -5.82 31.34 12.69
C ARG A 14 -6.40 30.90 11.34
N ALA A 15 -7.02 31.81 10.61
CA ALA A 15 -7.57 31.51 9.29
C ALA A 15 -6.47 31.17 8.28
N GLU A 16 -5.30 31.84 8.35
CA GLU A 16 -4.13 31.49 7.56
C GLU A 16 -3.56 30.12 7.93
N GLN A 17 -3.45 29.83 9.22
CA GLN A 17 -3.02 28.51 9.69
C GLN A 17 -3.92 27.39 9.18
N TRP A 18 -5.25 27.57 9.27
CA TRP A 18 -6.21 26.59 8.78
C TRP A 18 -6.15 26.41 7.26
N ARG A 19 -5.86 27.48 6.52
CA ARG A 19 -5.67 27.41 5.08
C ARG A 19 -4.44 26.59 4.72
N GLY A 20 -3.31 26.81 5.40
CA GLY A 20 -2.12 26.00 5.20
C GLY A 20 -2.35 24.52 5.52
N SER A 21 -3.09 24.23 6.60
CA SER A 21 -3.49 22.85 6.91
C SER A 21 -4.40 22.23 5.85
N LEU A 22 -5.30 23.01 5.25
CA LEU A 22 -6.16 22.55 4.17
C LEU A 22 -5.34 22.20 2.92
N GLU A 23 -4.40 23.07 2.54
CA GLU A 23 -3.49 22.84 1.40
C GLU A 23 -2.65 21.57 1.60
N GLU A 24 -2.16 21.32 2.83
CA GLU A 24 -1.43 20.10 3.15
C GLU A 24 -2.31 18.85 3.00
N LEU A 25 -3.56 18.92 3.45
CA LEU A 25 -4.53 17.82 3.31
C LEU A 25 -4.88 17.53 1.86
N GLU A 26 -5.09 18.57 1.05
CA GLU A 26 -5.33 18.44 -0.40
C GLU A 26 -4.12 17.83 -1.11
N GLY A 27 -2.90 18.15 -0.67
CA GLY A 27 -1.67 17.53 -1.16
C GLY A 27 -1.57 16.04 -0.80
N ARG A 28 -2.06 15.65 0.39
CA ARG A 28 -2.02 14.26 0.87
C ARG A 28 -3.09 13.37 0.23
N TYR A 29 -4.26 13.94 -0.06
CA TYR A 29 -5.40 13.25 -0.67
C TYR A 29 -5.83 13.96 -1.96
N PRO A 30 -5.04 13.85 -3.04
CA PRO A 30 -5.30 14.59 -4.26
C PRO A 30 -6.64 14.18 -4.89
N GLY A 31 -7.48 15.17 -5.17
CA GLY A 31 -8.81 14.99 -5.74
C GLY A 31 -9.94 14.86 -4.71
N LEU A 32 -9.62 14.77 -3.42
CA LEU A 32 -10.63 14.74 -2.36
C LEU A 32 -11.16 16.14 -2.03
N GLN A 33 -12.47 16.29 -1.91
CA GLN A 33 -13.12 17.57 -1.60
C GLN A 33 -13.35 17.72 -0.09
N PHE A 34 -12.49 18.49 0.58
CA PHE A 34 -12.62 18.75 2.03
C PHE A 34 -13.65 19.83 2.39
N THR A 35 -14.16 20.56 1.40
CA THR A 35 -15.12 21.66 1.58
C THR A 35 -16.43 21.22 2.23
N GLU A 36 -16.86 19.98 2.00
CA GLU A 36 -18.06 19.43 2.64
C GLU A 36 -17.82 19.09 4.13
N GLY A 37 -16.59 18.66 4.47
CA GLY A 37 -16.16 18.43 5.85
C GLY A 37 -16.28 19.66 6.74
N LEU A 38 -16.04 20.85 6.17
CA LEU A 38 -16.14 22.12 6.88
C LEU A 38 -17.56 22.42 7.40
N ARG A 39 -18.59 21.83 6.76
CA ARG A 39 -19.99 22.03 7.13
C ARG A 39 -20.46 21.03 8.20
N ARG A 40 -19.71 19.95 8.42
CA ARG A 40 -20.12 18.87 9.32
C ARG A 40 -20.07 19.34 10.79
N PRO A 41 -21.10 19.02 11.60
CA PRO A 41 -21.15 19.42 13.00
C PRO A 41 -19.99 18.82 13.82
N ALA A 42 -19.56 17.61 13.49
CA ALA A 42 -18.47 16.90 14.14
C ALA A 42 -17.15 17.71 14.15
N LEU A 43 -16.86 18.45 13.08
CA LEU A 43 -15.68 19.32 13.02
C LEU A 43 -15.69 20.35 14.15
N LYS A 44 -16.84 21.00 14.38
CA LYS A 44 -16.98 22.02 15.44
C LYS A 44 -16.83 21.42 16.82
N GLU A 45 -17.32 20.20 17.04
CA GLU A 45 -17.17 19.49 18.31
C GLU A 45 -15.71 19.13 18.59
N LEU A 46 -14.99 18.64 17.58
CA LEU A 46 -13.57 18.30 17.68
C LEU A 46 -12.70 19.53 17.94
N LEU A 47 -12.95 20.64 17.24
CA LEU A 47 -12.25 21.90 17.48
C LEU A 47 -12.49 22.44 18.89
N ARG A 48 -13.72 22.30 19.42
CA ARG A 48 -14.05 22.67 20.81
C ARG A 48 -13.37 21.77 21.83
N ALA A 49 -13.15 20.50 21.50
CA ALA A 49 -12.39 19.55 22.31
C ALA A 49 -10.88 19.82 22.27
N GLY A 50 -10.40 20.80 21.48
CA GLY A 50 -9.00 21.17 21.38
C GLY A 50 -8.20 20.33 20.39
N VAL A 51 -8.87 19.56 19.52
CA VAL A 51 -8.22 18.84 18.42
C VAL A 51 -7.74 19.85 17.38
N ASP A 52 -6.56 19.59 16.80
CA ASP A 52 -6.03 20.42 15.72
C ASP A 52 -6.96 20.38 14.48
N PHE A 53 -6.95 21.46 13.71
CA PHE A 53 -7.87 21.62 12.59
C PHE A 53 -7.70 20.55 11.51
N ALA A 54 -6.45 20.13 11.23
CA ALA A 54 -6.17 19.14 10.20
C ALA A 54 -6.77 17.77 10.59
N SER A 55 -6.44 17.27 11.77
CA SER A 55 -6.99 16.01 12.30
C SER A 55 -8.51 16.06 12.43
N ALA A 56 -9.06 17.19 12.89
CA ALA A 56 -10.50 17.34 13.04
C ALA A 56 -11.22 17.28 11.68
N LEU A 57 -10.63 17.87 10.64
CA LEU A 57 -11.17 17.85 9.28
C LEU A 57 -11.01 16.48 8.63
N GLU A 58 -9.89 15.80 8.84
CA GLU A 58 -9.69 14.41 8.40
C GLU A 58 -10.75 13.48 9.00
N VAL A 59 -11.00 13.58 10.31
CA VAL A 59 -12.03 12.76 10.97
C VAL A 59 -13.42 13.09 10.44
N ALA A 60 -13.70 14.37 10.17
CA ALA A 60 -14.97 14.78 9.58
C ALA A 60 -15.20 14.19 8.18
N CYS A 61 -14.14 14.04 7.38
CA CYS A 61 -14.15 13.46 6.03
C CYS A 61 -13.67 11.99 5.98
N LEU A 62 -13.65 11.29 7.12
CA LEU A 62 -13.09 9.94 7.20
C LEU A 62 -13.75 8.94 6.22
N PRO A 63 -15.08 8.94 6.01
CA PRO A 63 -15.71 8.08 5.02
C PRO A 63 -15.16 8.29 3.60
N GLU A 64 -15.01 9.55 3.19
CA GLU A 64 -14.53 9.93 1.87
C GLU A 64 -13.04 9.58 1.71
N ILE A 65 -12.23 9.81 2.76
CA ILE A 65 -10.82 9.39 2.78
C ILE A 65 -10.71 7.87 2.63
N ARG A 66 -11.56 7.09 3.30
CA ARG A 66 -11.53 5.62 3.18
C ARG A 66 -11.87 5.16 1.77
N ALA A 67 -12.93 5.71 1.18
CA ALA A 67 -13.30 5.39 -0.20
C ALA A 67 -12.17 5.71 -1.18
N TYR A 68 -11.52 6.87 -1.01
CA TYR A 68 -10.37 7.28 -1.81
C TYR A 68 -9.20 6.28 -1.68
N LEU A 69 -8.85 5.89 -0.46
CA LEU A 69 -7.76 4.95 -0.20
C LEU A 69 -8.04 3.55 -0.75
N GLU A 70 -9.29 3.10 -0.70
CA GLU A 70 -9.73 1.82 -1.28
C GLU A 70 -9.57 1.81 -2.81
N GLU A 71 -10.04 2.86 -3.48
CA GLU A 71 -9.89 3.00 -4.94
C GLU A 71 -8.42 3.06 -5.35
N GLU A 72 -7.61 3.85 -4.63
CA GLU A 72 -6.19 3.95 -4.92
C GLU A 72 -5.45 2.63 -4.68
N ALA A 73 -5.80 1.89 -3.62
CA ALA A 73 -5.26 0.56 -3.37
C ALA A 73 -5.63 -0.43 -4.49
N ALA A 74 -6.89 -0.41 -4.94
CA ALA A 74 -7.34 -1.25 -6.05
C ALA A 74 -6.60 -0.93 -7.35
N ARG A 75 -6.43 0.36 -7.68
CA ARG A 75 -5.66 0.80 -8.86
C ARG A 75 -4.21 0.31 -8.79
N ARG A 76 -3.52 0.53 -7.66
CA ARG A 76 -2.13 0.08 -7.47
C ARG A 76 -1.99 -1.43 -7.54
N ALA A 77 -2.98 -2.18 -7.04
CA ALA A 77 -3.00 -3.63 -7.14
C ALA A 77 -3.15 -4.10 -8.61
N ALA A 78 -4.04 -3.48 -9.37
CA ALA A 78 -4.22 -3.75 -10.79
C ALA A 78 -2.95 -3.43 -11.60
N GLU A 79 -2.31 -2.29 -11.35
CA GLU A 79 -1.05 -1.90 -11.98
C GLU A 79 0.08 -2.90 -11.69
N ARG A 80 0.22 -3.34 -10.43
CA ARG A 80 1.20 -4.37 -10.05
C ARG A 80 0.93 -5.70 -10.75
N LEU A 81 -0.33 -6.10 -10.86
CA LEU A 81 -0.71 -7.32 -11.56
C LEU A 81 -0.38 -7.21 -13.06
N ALA A 82 -0.72 -6.08 -13.69
CA ALA A 82 -0.40 -5.82 -15.09
C ALA A 82 1.11 -5.82 -15.34
N GLN A 83 1.90 -5.19 -14.48
CA GLN A 83 3.36 -5.21 -14.54
C GLN A 83 3.92 -6.63 -14.38
N ASN A 84 3.39 -7.42 -13.45
CA ASN A 84 3.80 -8.81 -13.26
C ASN A 84 3.39 -9.70 -14.45
N ALA A 85 2.25 -9.46 -15.06
CA ALA A 85 1.80 -10.16 -16.27
C ALA A 85 2.63 -9.76 -17.51
N ALA A 86 3.09 -8.50 -17.58
CA ALA A 86 3.94 -7.99 -18.65
C ALA A 86 5.41 -8.43 -18.53
N ARG A 87 5.84 -8.96 -17.37
CA ARG A 87 7.15 -9.60 -17.23
C ARG A 87 7.11 -10.94 -17.98
N ALA A 88 7.91 -11.04 -19.06
CA ALA A 88 8.10 -12.29 -19.77
C ALA A 88 8.54 -13.41 -18.80
N LYS A 89 7.89 -14.56 -18.86
CA LYS A 89 8.13 -15.77 -18.04
C LYS A 89 9.49 -16.46 -18.32
N GLU A 90 10.52 -15.73 -18.73
CA GLU A 90 11.82 -16.35 -19.04
C GLU A 90 12.54 -16.87 -17.78
N ASN A 91 12.17 -16.38 -16.58
CA ASN A 91 12.67 -16.94 -15.31
C ASN A 91 11.92 -18.19 -14.83
N ALA A 92 10.93 -18.72 -15.57
CA ALA A 92 10.26 -19.98 -15.22
C ALA A 92 10.94 -21.21 -15.85
N VAL A 93 11.95 -21.04 -16.71
CA VAL A 93 12.75 -22.13 -17.30
C VAL A 93 14.20 -22.05 -16.79
N ALA A 94 14.38 -21.98 -15.47
CA ALA A 94 15.69 -22.23 -14.83
C ALA A 94 15.56 -22.89 -13.45
N ALA A 95 14.41 -23.51 -13.16
CA ALA A 95 14.25 -24.43 -12.04
C ALA A 95 13.77 -25.81 -12.54
N ALA A 96 14.33 -26.29 -13.65
CA ALA A 96 14.50 -27.72 -13.87
C ALA A 96 15.73 -28.19 -13.05
N GLY A 97 15.76 -27.80 -11.77
CA GLY A 97 16.81 -28.14 -10.82
C GLY A 97 16.28 -29.25 -9.93
N THR A 98 16.79 -30.45 -10.17
CA THR A 98 16.49 -31.74 -9.52
C THR A 98 15.23 -32.43 -10.04
N ALA A 99 15.44 -33.47 -10.85
CA ALA A 99 14.49 -34.57 -10.93
C ALA A 99 14.20 -35.02 -9.49
N ALA A 100 12.95 -34.91 -9.05
CA ALA A 100 12.53 -35.40 -7.75
C ALA A 100 12.65 -36.92 -7.77
N TYR A 101 13.79 -37.43 -7.30
CA TYR A 101 13.88 -38.85 -7.00
C TYR A 101 12.93 -39.13 -5.83
N PRO A 102 12.17 -40.23 -5.88
CA PRO A 102 11.39 -40.67 -4.73
C PRO A 102 12.32 -40.72 -3.50
N SER A 103 11.87 -40.17 -2.37
CA SER A 103 12.67 -40.00 -1.13
C SER A 103 12.98 -41.33 -0.41
N GLY A 104 13.20 -42.41 -1.15
CA GLY A 104 13.54 -43.72 -0.62
C GLY A 104 13.83 -44.72 -1.73
N THR A 105 14.88 -45.53 -1.54
CA THR A 105 15.32 -46.59 -2.45
C THR A 105 14.22 -47.61 -2.77
N HIS A 106 13.24 -47.79 -1.88
CA HIS A 106 12.11 -48.70 -2.05
C HIS A 106 11.09 -48.26 -3.11
N ALA A 107 11.04 -46.96 -3.42
CA ALA A 107 10.08 -46.38 -4.36
C ALA A 107 10.67 -46.13 -5.75
N MET A 108 11.93 -46.53 -5.97
CA MET A 108 12.61 -46.32 -7.24
C MET A 108 12.25 -47.41 -8.25
N THR A 109 11.84 -46.98 -9.44
CA THR A 109 11.63 -47.91 -10.55
C THR A 109 12.97 -48.32 -11.16
N LYS A 110 12.96 -49.39 -11.98
CA LYS A 110 14.18 -49.83 -12.71
C LYS A 110 14.77 -48.70 -13.56
N LYS A 111 13.90 -47.87 -14.18
CA LYS A 111 14.32 -46.73 -15.00
C LYS A 111 15.04 -45.67 -14.19
N ASP A 112 14.55 -45.37 -12.99
CA ASP A 112 15.18 -44.36 -12.12
C ASP A 112 16.58 -44.79 -11.67
N ARG A 113 16.78 -46.10 -11.46
CA ARG A 113 18.10 -46.65 -11.12
C ARG A 113 19.07 -46.60 -12.29
N ASP A 114 18.61 -46.92 -13.50
CA ASP A 114 19.44 -46.85 -14.71
C ASP A 114 19.90 -45.40 -15.00
N GLU A 115 19.02 -44.42 -14.74
CA GLU A 115 19.31 -42.98 -14.82
C GLU A 115 20.38 -42.55 -13.80
N ILE A 116 20.25 -42.96 -12.54
CA ILE A 116 21.24 -42.70 -11.49
C ILE A 116 22.60 -43.29 -11.87
N VAL A 117 22.63 -44.55 -12.31
CA VAL A 117 23.88 -45.22 -12.72
C VAL A 117 24.54 -44.46 -13.86
N ARG A 118 23.78 -44.04 -14.87
CA ARG A 118 24.32 -43.25 -15.99
C ARG A 118 24.95 -41.94 -15.52
N ARG A 119 24.31 -41.24 -14.59
CA ARG A 119 24.79 -39.95 -14.06
C ARG A 119 26.01 -40.10 -13.15
N VAL A 120 26.04 -41.12 -12.31
CA VAL A 120 27.21 -41.46 -11.50
C VAL A 120 28.40 -41.86 -12.38
N LEU A 121 28.17 -42.61 -13.46
CA LEU A 121 29.22 -42.93 -14.45
C LEU A 121 29.73 -41.69 -15.19
N ALA A 122 28.90 -40.65 -15.34
CA ALA A 122 29.30 -39.35 -15.88
C ALA A 122 30.01 -38.45 -14.84
N GLY A 123 30.20 -38.93 -13.60
CA GLY A 123 30.92 -38.24 -12.53
C GLY A 123 30.05 -37.34 -11.65
N GLU A 124 28.72 -37.43 -11.74
CA GLU A 124 27.83 -36.67 -10.87
C GLU A 124 27.62 -37.37 -9.52
N GLU A 125 27.78 -36.63 -8.42
CA GLU A 125 27.46 -37.11 -7.08
C GLU A 125 25.98 -36.87 -6.76
N ILE A 126 25.22 -37.95 -6.55
CA ILE A 126 23.79 -37.88 -6.21
C ILE A 126 23.63 -38.13 -4.71
N ARG A 127 23.15 -37.11 -3.99
CA ARG A 127 22.67 -37.25 -2.61
C ARG A 127 21.17 -37.62 -2.63
N LEU A 128 20.84 -38.76 -2.04
CA LEU A 128 19.48 -39.31 -1.90
C LEU A 128 18.98 -39.11 -0.47
#